data_AF-A0A4R2RBP1-F1
#
_entry.id   AF-A0A4R2RBP1-F1
#
_cell.length_a   1.000
_cell.length_b   1.000
_cell.length_c   1.000
_cell.angle_alpha   90.00
_cell.angle_beta   90.00
_cell.angle_gamma   90.00
#
_symmetry.space_group_name_H-M   'P 1'
#
loop_
_entity.id
_entity.type
_entity.pdbx_description
1 polymer ?
#
loop_
_entity_poly.entity_id
_entity_poly.type
_entity_poly.pdbx_seq_one_letter_code
_entity_poly.pdbx_strand_id
1 'polypeptide(L)' 'MLTMLLIAIPVLAIALYTFRYGQFLWRNDHKPAAVGTYVLALAVVAAPWLVLWSRR' A
#
# COMPACT_ATOMS: atom_id res chain seq x y z
N MET A 1 10.75 -13.30 -14.00
CA MET A 1 11.32 -12.87 -12.70
C MET A 1 11.75 -11.42 -12.70
N LEU A 2 12.54 -10.95 -13.68
CA LEU A 2 12.97 -9.54 -13.76
C LEU A 2 11.80 -8.54 -13.80
N THR A 3 10.77 -8.81 -14.61
CA THR A 3 9.57 -7.96 -14.72
C THR A 3 8.77 -7.88 -13.41
N MET A 4 8.71 -8.96 -12.64
CA MET A 4 8.07 -8.97 -11.32
C MET A 4 8.84 -8.13 -10.30
N LEU A 5 10.18 -8.21 -10.31
CA LEU A 5 11.03 -7.38 -9.45
C LEU A 5 10.89 -5.89 -9.78
N LEU A 6 10.84 -5.54 -11.07
CA LEU A 6 10.65 -4.16 -11.53
C LEU A 6 9.30 -3.56 -11.11
N ILE A 7 8.27 -4.38 -10.91
CA ILE A 7 6.95 -3.94 -10.43
C ILE A 7 6.90 -3.95 -8.89
N ALA A 8 7.56 -4.91 -8.24
CA ALA A 8 7.54 -5.03 -6.78
C ALA A 8 8.20 -3.82 -6.08
N ILE A 9 9.30 -3.31 -6.63
CA ILE A 9 10.03 -2.15 -6.07
C ILE A 9 9.14 -0.89 -5.99
N PRO A 10 8.52 -0.42 -7.08
CA PRO A 10 7.64 0.75 -7.02
C PRO A 10 6.39 0.49 -6.19
N VAL A 11 5.83 -0.72 -6.20
CA VAL A 11 4.69 -1.08 -5.33
C VAL A 11 5.05 -0.95 -3.85
N LEU A 12 6.22 -1.46 -3.45
CA LEU A 12 6.75 -1.31 -2.08
C LEU A 12 7.00 0.16 -1.74
N ALA A 13 7.59 0.93 -2.66
CA ALA A 13 7.84 2.35 -2.46
C ALA A 13 6.54 3.15 -2.27
N ILE A 14 5.51 2.87 -3.07
CA ILE A 14 4.19 3.47 -2.94
C ILE A 14 3.57 3.09 -1.60
N ALA A 15 3.57 1.80 -1.23
CA ALA A 15 3.02 1.36 0.05
C ALA A 15 3.71 2.06 1.24
N LEU A 16 5.03 2.18 1.21
CA LEU A 16 5.80 2.86 2.26
C LEU A 16 5.47 4.35 2.33
N TYR A 17 5.35 5.01 1.16
CA TYR A 17 4.95 6.41 1.07
C TYR A 17 3.54 6.62 1.63
N THR A 18 2.57 5.81 1.22
CA THR A 18 1.18 5.88 1.69
C THR A 18 1.10 5.67 3.20
N PHE A 19 1.88 4.74 3.75
CA PHE A 19 1.95 4.53 5.20
C PHE A 19 2.50 5.75 5.96
N ARG A 20 3.60 6.33 5.48
CA ARG A 20 4.18 7.55 6.06
C ARG A 20 3.23 8.75 5.95
N TYR A 21 2.49 8.84 4.85
CA TYR A 21 1.48 9.88 4.66
C TYR A 21 0.29 9.70 5.63
N GLY A 22 -0.15 8.46 5.87
CA GLY A 22 -1.14 8.15 6.91
C GLY A 22 -0.67 8.55 8.31
N GLN A 23 0.61 8.30 8.63
CA GLN A 23 1.21 8.76 9.89
C GLN A 23 1.25 10.29 10.00
N PHE A 24 1.56 10.99 8.90
CA PHE A 24 1.50 12.45 8.85
C PHE A 24 0.07 12.96 9.09
N LEU A 25 -0.94 12.40 8.40
CA LEU A 25 -2.35 12.76 8.61
C LEU A 25 -2.81 12.52 10.05
N TRP A 26 -2.38 11.40 10.65
CA TRP A 26 -2.70 11.05 12.02
C TRP A 26 -2.15 12.08 13.02
N ARG A 27 -0.93 12.57 12.78
CA ARG A 27 -0.29 13.59 13.62
C ARG A 27 -0.89 14.98 13.47
N ASN A 28 -1.53 15.27 12.33
CA ASN A 28 -2.17 16.56 12.07
C ASN A 28 -3.69 16.54 12.39
N ASP A 29 -4.16 15.63 13.24
CA ASP A 29 -5.59 15.46 13.60
C ASP A 29 -6.56 15.10 12.46
N HIS A 30 -6.05 14.74 11.28
CA HIS A 30 -6.87 14.26 10.16
C HIS A 30 -7.11 12.74 10.25
N LYS A 31 -7.62 12.28 11.39
CA LYS A 31 -7.76 10.85 11.74
C LYS A 31 -8.60 10.04 10.74
N PRO A 32 -9.75 10.52 10.22
CA PRO A 32 -10.53 9.76 9.24
C PRO A 32 -9.76 9.53 7.93
N ALA A 33 -9.02 10.54 7.47
CA ALA A 33 -8.18 10.44 6.28
C ALA A 33 -6.96 9.51 6.52
N ALA A 34 -6.39 9.52 7.73
CA ALA A 34 -5.33 8.61 8.12
C ALA A 34 -5.79 7.14 8.09
N VAL A 35 -6.99 6.84 8.58
CA VAL A 35 -7.55 5.48 8.50
C VAL A 35 -7.72 5.04 7.06
N GLY A 36 -8.29 5.90 6.20
CA GLY A 36 -8.45 5.60 4.77
C GLY A 36 -7.11 5.30 4.07
N THR A 37 -6.06 6.05 4.38
CA THR A 37 -4.73 5.83 3.81
C THR A 37 -4.06 4.56 4.32
N TYR A 38 -4.25 4.17 5.59
CA TYR A 38 -3.78 2.89 6.09
C TYR A 38 -4.48 1.69 5.44
N VAL A 39 -5.81 1.78 5.26
CA VAL A 39 -6.57 0.74 4.54
C VAL A 39 -6.07 0.62 3.10
N LEU A 40 -5.81 1.75 2.44
CA LEU A 40 -5.26 1.77 1.08
C LEU A 40 -3.88 1.11 1.01
N ALA A 41 -2.98 1.42 1.95
CA ALA A 41 -1.66 0.81 2.03
C ALA A 41 -1.74 -0.72 2.20
N LEU A 42 -2.65 -1.19 3.07
CA LEU A 42 -2.92 -2.61 3.27
C LEU A 42 -3.45 -3.28 1.99
N ALA A 43 -4.37 -2.64 1.27
CA ALA A 43 -4.91 -3.15 0.02
C ALA A 43 -3.83 -3.28 -1.07
N VAL A 44 -2.91 -2.32 -1.17
CA VAL A 44 -1.79 -2.36 -2.12
C VAL A 44 -0.83 -3.52 -1.81
N VAL A 45 -0.56 -3.79 -0.54
CA VAL A 45 0.28 -4.94 -0.12
C VAL A 45 -0.45 -6.27 -0.34
N ALA A 46 -1.77 -6.30 -0.14
CA ALA A 46 -2.60 -7.50 -0.36
C ALA A 46 -2.88 -7.79 -1.84
N ALA A 47 -2.79 -6.79 -2.73
CA ALA A 47 -3.04 -6.93 -4.16
C ALA A 47 -2.29 -8.09 -4.84
N PRO A 48 -0.97 -8.29 -4.67
CA PRO A 48 -0.27 -9.44 -5.25
C PRO A 48 -0.82 -10.79 -4.76
N TRP A 49 -1.29 -10.87 -3.52
CA TRP A 49 -1.92 -12.08 -2.99
C TRP A 49 -3.28 -12.35 -3.64
N LEU A 50 -4.11 -11.32 -3.79
CA LEU A 50 -5.41 -11.43 -4.48
C LEU A 50 -5.26 -11.83 -5.95
N VAL A 51 -4.27 -11.29 -6.65
CA VAL A 51 -3.97 -11.66 -8.05
C VAL A 51 -3.48 -13.11 -8.16
N LEU A 52 -2.69 -13.59 -7.19
CA LEU A 52 -2.28 -14.99 -7.14
C LEU A 52 -3.46 -15.93 -6.86
N TRP A 53 -4.39 -15.52 -6.00
CA TRP A 53 -5.59 -16.28 -5.69
C TRP A 53 -6.53 -16.39 -6.89
N SER A 54 -6.77 -15.30 -7.62
CA SER A 54 -7.72 -15.27 -8.75
C SER A 54 -7.23 -16.05 -9.99
N ARG A 55 -5.97 -16.46 -10.03
CA ARG A 55 -5.38 -17.23 -11.12
C ARG A 55 -5.30 -18.74 -10.83
N ARG A 56 -5.80 -19.19 -9.69
CA ARG A 56 -6.10 -20.61 -9.40
C ARG A 56 -7.53 -20.93 -9.77
#